data_AF-A0A955LBH6-F1
#
_entry.id   AF-A0A955LBH6-F1
#
_cell.length_a   1.000
_cell.length_b   1.000
_cell.length_c   1.000
_cell.angle_alpha   90.00
_cell.angle_beta   90.00
_cell.angle_gamma   90.00
#
_symmetry.space_group_name_H-M   'P 1'
#
loop_
_entity.id
_entity.type
_entity.pdbx_description
1 polymer ?
#
loop_
_entity_poly.entity_id
_entity_poly.type
_entity_poly.pdbx_seq_one_letter_code
_entity_poly.pdbx_strand_id
1 'polypeptide(L)'
;MVIRNRKLNRLKGYNYSSAGFYFVTINCKDKIPWFGKILNNDVVLNKLGTYVEKCWLEIPIHFPHITLDEYTIMPNHIHGILIIDYLENHNIVGNNNYCSLHQNKSWQTKWSKSISSAIRGFKIGVTKYCINNEIIDFSWQKSFHDRIIRNEFELNKIRNYILMNPYQLKK
;
A
#
# COMPACT_ATOMS: atom_id res chain seq x y z
N MET A 1 -10.79 -28.62 -18.60
CA MET A 1 -9.92 -27.61 -17.94
C MET A 1 -10.80 -26.56 -17.28
N VAL A 2 -10.83 -26.47 -15.94
CA VAL A 2 -11.71 -25.50 -15.25
C VAL A 2 -11.07 -24.11 -15.29
N ILE A 3 -11.58 -23.24 -16.15
CA ILE A 3 -11.20 -21.82 -16.15
C ILE A 3 -11.79 -21.18 -14.88
N ARG A 4 -10.95 -21.00 -13.85
CA ARG A 4 -11.33 -20.24 -12.66
C ARG A 4 -11.57 -18.79 -13.07
N ASN A 5 -12.84 -18.41 -13.16
CA ASN A 5 -13.26 -17.06 -13.49
C ASN A 5 -12.81 -16.11 -12.36
N ARG A 6 -11.63 -15.51 -12.52
CA ARG A 6 -11.03 -14.65 -11.49
C ARG A 6 -11.80 -13.33 -11.44
N LYS A 7 -12.55 -13.11 -10.37
CA LYS A 7 -13.17 -11.81 -10.08
C LYS A 7 -12.11 -10.72 -10.19
N LEU A 8 -12.41 -9.66 -10.94
CA LEU A 8 -11.51 -8.50 -11.06
C LEU A 8 -11.28 -7.92 -9.66
N ASN A 9 -10.01 -7.69 -9.31
CA ASN A 9 -9.64 -7.11 -8.01
C ASN A 9 -10.21 -5.69 -7.83
N ARG A 10 -10.52 -4.99 -8.93
CA ARG A 10 -10.89 -3.56 -8.93
C ARG A 10 -12.31 -3.31 -9.39
N LEU A 11 -12.90 -2.25 -8.84
CA LEU A 11 -14.18 -1.72 -9.29
C LEU A 11 -14.01 -1.11 -10.70
N LYS A 12 -14.68 -1.70 -11.70
CA LYS A 12 -14.61 -1.26 -13.10
C LYS A 12 -15.12 0.18 -13.22
N GLY A 13 -14.35 1.05 -13.88
CA GLY A 13 -14.70 2.45 -14.12
C GLY A 13 -14.38 3.41 -12.96
N TYR A 14 -13.83 2.94 -11.83
CA TYR A 14 -13.47 3.81 -10.71
C TYR A 14 -12.08 4.44 -10.89
N ASN A 15 -11.94 5.73 -10.62
CA ASN A 15 -10.65 6.42 -10.60
C ASN A 15 -9.95 6.22 -9.25
N TYR A 16 -8.94 5.35 -9.22
CA TYR A 16 -8.09 5.07 -8.04
C TYR A 16 -7.07 6.16 -7.69
N SER A 17 -7.33 7.38 -8.17
CA SER A 17 -6.65 8.63 -7.83
C SER A 17 -7.64 9.66 -7.23
N SER A 18 -8.93 9.30 -7.12
CA SER A 18 -9.91 10.11 -6.40
C SER A 18 -9.63 10.09 -4.91
N ALA A 19 -9.96 11.18 -4.22
CA ALA A 19 -9.88 11.23 -2.77
C ALA A 19 -10.94 10.33 -2.12
N GLY A 20 -10.59 9.80 -0.94
CA GLY A 20 -11.31 8.75 -0.23
C GLY A 20 -10.37 7.72 0.42
N PHE A 21 -10.98 6.73 1.06
CA PHE A 21 -10.32 5.73 1.90
C PHE A 21 -10.15 4.41 1.14
N TYR A 22 -8.94 3.84 1.16
CA TYR A 22 -8.60 2.64 0.40
C TYR A 22 -7.95 1.58 1.30
N PHE A 23 -8.70 0.53 1.60
CA PHE A 23 -8.12 -0.68 2.20
C PHE A 23 -7.29 -1.43 1.16
N VAL A 24 -6.06 -1.80 1.50
CA VAL A 24 -5.17 -2.60 0.65
C VAL A 24 -4.67 -3.84 1.35
N THR A 25 -4.42 -4.91 0.58
CA THR A 25 -3.69 -6.10 1.02
C THR A 25 -2.54 -6.39 0.06
N ILE A 26 -1.32 -6.46 0.60
CA ILE A 26 -0.09 -6.76 -0.15
C ILE A 26 0.51 -8.07 0.35
N ASN A 27 0.50 -9.12 -0.47
CA ASN A 27 1.05 -10.42 -0.10
C ASN A 27 2.48 -10.63 -0.61
N CYS A 28 3.30 -11.34 0.16
CA CYS A 28 4.46 -12.07 -0.35
C CYS A 28 4.03 -13.12 -1.38
N LYS A 29 4.91 -13.45 -2.32
CA LYS A 29 4.72 -14.58 -3.24
C LYS A 29 4.58 -15.87 -2.42
N ASP A 30 3.67 -16.74 -2.84
CA ASP A 30 3.38 -18.05 -2.25
C ASP A 30 3.12 -18.04 -0.72
N LYS A 31 2.74 -16.87 -0.17
CA LYS A 31 2.52 -16.62 1.27
C LYS A 31 3.73 -16.96 2.17
N ILE A 32 4.95 -16.88 1.66
CA ILE A 32 6.18 -17.13 2.43
C ILE A 32 6.34 -16.07 3.55
N PRO A 33 6.63 -16.46 4.81
CA PRO A 33 6.71 -15.58 5.97
C PRO A 33 8.01 -14.76 6.03
N TRP A 34 8.26 -13.95 5.01
CA TRP A 34 9.48 -13.14 4.87
C TRP A 34 9.69 -12.06 5.94
N PHE A 35 8.63 -11.56 6.57
CA PHE A 35 8.68 -10.38 7.45
C PHE A 35 8.87 -10.72 8.92
N GLY A 36 8.74 -11.99 9.31
CA GLY A 36 8.82 -12.39 10.71
C GLY A 36 8.16 -13.72 10.99
N LYS A 37 7.69 -13.91 12.22
CA LYS A 37 6.94 -15.09 12.67
C LYS A 37 5.92 -14.68 13.73
N ILE A 38 4.94 -15.54 13.99
CA ILE A 38 4.03 -15.38 15.13
C ILE A 38 4.63 -16.14 16.32
N LEU A 39 4.71 -15.49 17.48
CA LEU A 39 5.06 -16.10 18.76
C LEU A 39 4.05 -15.63 19.79
N ASN A 40 3.45 -16.54 20.58
CA ASN A 40 2.48 -16.23 21.63
C ASN A 40 1.28 -15.36 21.17
N ASN A 41 0.84 -15.53 19.92
CA ASN A 41 -0.18 -14.74 19.20
C ASN A 41 0.26 -13.31 18.76
N ASP A 42 1.49 -12.89 19.05
CA ASP A 42 2.03 -11.61 18.60
C ASP A 42 2.94 -11.79 17.37
N VAL A 43 2.98 -10.80 16.49
CA VAL A 43 3.88 -10.79 15.33
C VAL A 43 5.25 -10.28 15.75
N VAL A 44 6.27 -11.12 15.64
CA VAL A 44 7.66 -10.76 15.85
C VAL A 44 8.31 -10.53 14.48
N LEU A 45 8.50 -9.26 14.13
CA LEU A 45 9.16 -8.85 12.89
C LEU A 45 10.65 -9.19 12.91
N ASN A 46 11.19 -9.52 11.73
CA ASN A 46 12.62 -9.61 11.49
C ASN A 46 13.15 -8.31 10.84
N LYS A 47 14.45 -8.24 10.51
CA LYS A 47 15.07 -7.07 9.87
C LYS A 47 14.31 -6.59 8.62
N LEU A 48 13.84 -7.53 7.78
CA LEU A 48 13.06 -7.21 6.58
C LEU A 48 11.65 -6.71 6.94
N GLY A 49 11.00 -7.29 7.95
CA GLY A 49 9.71 -6.81 8.46
C GLY A 49 9.78 -5.39 9.02
N THR A 50 10.81 -5.06 9.81
CA THR A 50 11.06 -3.70 10.31
C THR A 50 11.36 -2.73 9.16
N TYR A 51 12.09 -3.16 8.13
CA TYR A 51 12.34 -2.33 6.95
C TYR A 51 11.07 -2.13 6.09
N VAL A 52 10.21 -3.14 6.02
CA VAL A 52 8.88 -3.06 5.41
C VAL A 52 8.01 -2.05 6.13
N GLU A 53 8.03 -2.02 7.47
CA GLU A 53 7.34 -0.99 8.25
C GLU A 53 7.87 0.42 7.96
N LYS A 54 9.20 0.58 7.95
CA LYS A 54 9.84 1.84 7.58
C LYS A 54 9.36 2.32 6.19
N CYS A 55 9.42 1.46 5.17
CA CYS A 55 8.96 1.82 3.82
C CYS A 55 7.45 2.10 3.75
N TRP A 56 6.64 1.51 4.63
CA TRP A 56 5.21 1.81 4.74
C TRP A 56 5.01 3.22 5.31
N LEU A 57 5.66 3.54 6.42
CA LEU A 57 5.63 4.86 7.06
C LEU A 57 6.25 5.98 6.18
N GLU A 58 7.15 5.63 5.24
CA GLU A 58 7.71 6.55 4.25
C GLU A 58 6.76 6.86 3.06
N ILE A 59 5.59 6.21 2.96
CA ILE A 59 4.64 6.45 1.85
C ILE A 59 4.23 7.94 1.76
N PRO A 60 3.78 8.64 2.82
CA PRO A 60 3.44 10.06 2.75
C PRO A 60 4.62 10.96 2.36
N ILE A 61 5.86 10.59 2.71
CA ILE A 61 7.07 11.35 2.36
C ILE A 61 7.30 11.33 0.84
N HIS A 62 7.01 10.20 0.20
CA HIS A 62 7.12 10.04 -1.26
C HIS A 62 5.84 10.43 -2.02
N PHE A 63 4.68 10.37 -1.37
CA PHE A 63 3.36 10.66 -1.93
C PHE A 63 2.58 11.58 -0.99
N PRO A 64 2.88 12.90 -0.91
CA PRO A 64 2.32 13.80 0.11
C PRO A 64 0.79 14.03 0.07
N HIS A 65 0.12 13.53 -0.96
CA HIS A 65 -1.34 13.51 -1.10
C HIS A 65 -1.97 12.23 -0.54
N ILE A 66 -1.16 11.36 0.08
CA ILE A 66 -1.60 10.13 0.74
C ILE A 66 -1.23 10.22 2.21
N THR A 67 -2.24 10.10 3.07
CA THR A 67 -2.08 9.88 4.50
C THR A 67 -2.28 8.41 4.84
N LEU A 68 -1.68 7.97 5.95
CA LEU A 68 -1.79 6.60 6.46
C LEU A 68 -2.81 6.56 7.58
N ASP A 69 -3.57 5.48 7.63
CA ASP A 69 -4.49 5.13 8.71
C ASP A 69 -4.10 3.71 9.18
N GLU A 70 -4.96 2.95 9.88
CA GLU A 70 -4.56 1.67 10.49
C GLU A 70 -3.93 0.70 9.48
N TYR A 71 -2.83 0.06 9.92
CA TYR A 71 -2.14 -0.99 9.19
C TYR A 71 -1.66 -2.10 10.14
N THR A 72 -1.34 -3.25 9.57
CA THR A 72 -0.67 -4.34 10.28
C THR A 72 0.22 -5.12 9.32
N ILE A 73 1.41 -5.50 9.81
CA ILE A 73 2.39 -6.28 9.07
C ILE A 73 2.39 -7.68 9.64
N MET A 74 1.87 -8.61 8.86
CA MET A 74 1.87 -10.04 9.17
C MET A 74 3.10 -10.68 8.54
N PRO A 75 3.56 -11.86 8.99
CA PRO A 75 4.78 -12.49 8.47
C PRO A 75 4.89 -12.59 6.94
N ASN A 76 3.76 -12.75 6.24
CA ASN A 76 3.71 -12.95 4.78
C ASN A 76 2.83 -11.95 4.02
N HIS A 77 2.28 -10.92 4.67
CA HIS A 77 1.45 -9.91 4.01
C HIS A 77 1.31 -8.65 4.87
N ILE A 78 0.78 -7.59 4.26
CA ILE A 78 0.45 -6.32 4.90
C ILE A 78 -1.01 -6.03 4.61
N HIS A 79 -1.73 -5.60 5.63
CA HIS A 79 -3.01 -4.91 5.48
C HIS A 79 -2.81 -3.45 5.88
N GLY A 80 -3.48 -2.54 5.20
CA GLY A 80 -3.46 -1.13 5.60
C GLY A 80 -4.54 -0.30 4.93
N ILE A 81 -4.81 0.85 5.51
CA ILE A 81 -5.72 1.85 4.96
C ILE A 81 -4.86 3.03 4.49
N LEU A 82 -5.06 3.41 3.23
CA LEU A 82 -4.45 4.58 2.60
C LEU A 82 -5.57 5.57 2.29
N ILE A 83 -5.39 6.83 2.70
CA ILE A 83 -6.35 7.90 2.45
C ILE A 83 -5.74 8.80 1.37
N ILE A 84 -6.50 9.10 0.32
CA ILE A 84 -6.17 10.22 -0.58
C ILE A 84 -7.05 11.39 -0.15
N ASP A 85 -6.45 12.53 0.17
CA ASP A 85 -7.18 13.73 0.61
C ASP A 85 -7.51 14.67 -0.56
N TYR A 86 -8.61 15.43 -0.43
CA TYR A 86 -9.00 16.48 -1.40
C TYR A 86 -8.19 17.78 -1.24
N LEU A 87 -7.40 17.89 -0.16
CA LEU A 87 -6.57 19.03 0.21
C LEU A 87 -5.12 18.52 0.22
N GLU A 88 -4.14 19.08 -0.49
CA GLU A 88 -4.06 20.44 -1.02
C GLU A 88 -4.13 20.53 -2.56
N ASN A 89 -5.13 21.27 -3.04
CA ASN A 89 -5.02 22.04 -4.28
C ASN A 89 -4.65 23.50 -3.92
N HIS A 90 -3.56 23.72 -3.18
CA HIS A 90 -2.97 25.05 -3.10
C HIS A 90 -2.24 25.34 -4.42
N ASN A 91 -2.93 26.09 -5.30
CA ASN A 91 -2.41 26.71 -6.52
C ASN A 91 -1.94 25.78 -7.66
N ILE A 92 -2.78 24.83 -8.08
CA ILE A 92 -2.80 24.45 -9.51
C ILE A 92 -4.24 24.53 -10.01
N VAL A 93 -4.59 25.69 -10.55
CA VAL A 93 -5.75 25.86 -11.44
C VAL A 93 -5.67 24.83 -12.56
N GLY A 94 -6.80 24.18 -12.86
CA GLY A 94 -6.92 23.30 -14.02
C GLY A 94 -6.86 24.09 -15.32
N ASN A 95 -5.65 24.43 -15.78
CA ASN A 95 -5.44 24.95 -17.11
C ASN A 95 -5.19 23.78 -18.08
N ASN A 96 -6.07 23.62 -19.06
CA ASN A 96 -5.81 22.74 -20.20
C ASN A 96 -4.64 23.33 -21.00
N ASN A 97 -3.53 22.59 -21.08
CA ASN A 97 -2.45 22.78 -22.07
C ASN A 97 -1.93 24.21 -22.32
N TYR A 98 -1.12 24.83 -21.45
CA TYR A 98 -0.07 25.80 -21.88
C TYR A 98 1.05 25.91 -20.83
N CYS A 99 2.30 26.14 -21.29
CA CYS A 99 3.51 26.08 -20.45
C CYS A 99 3.73 27.29 -19.54
N SER A 100 4.00 27.03 -18.26
CA SER A 100 4.87 27.80 -17.33
C SER A 100 5.04 26.99 -16.03
N LEU A 101 6.14 27.05 -15.26
CA LEU A 101 7.46 27.69 -15.47
C LEU A 101 8.58 26.81 -14.82
N HIS A 102 9.42 27.37 -13.94
CA HIS A 102 10.54 26.75 -13.20
C HIS A 102 10.45 27.10 -11.70
N GLN A 103 11.03 26.40 -10.70
CA GLN A 103 12.32 25.67 -10.66
C GLN A 103 12.32 24.41 -9.74
N ASN A 104 13.22 23.47 -10.05
CA ASN A 104 13.91 22.53 -9.13
C ASN A 104 13.12 21.56 -8.21
N LYS A 105 12.69 20.42 -8.78
CA LYS A 105 13.04 19.04 -8.32
C LYS A 105 12.55 17.98 -9.33
N SER A 106 13.37 17.68 -10.33
CA SER A 106 13.02 16.94 -11.57
C SER A 106 12.69 15.44 -11.44
N TRP A 107 12.45 14.93 -10.23
CA TRP A 107 12.16 13.51 -9.98
C TRP A 107 10.81 13.25 -9.30
N GLN A 108 10.21 14.27 -8.67
CA GLN A 108 8.96 14.13 -7.90
C GLN A 108 7.70 14.16 -8.80
N THR A 109 7.80 14.65 -10.03
CA THR A 109 6.66 14.89 -10.94
C THR A 109 6.26 13.70 -11.83
N LYS A 110 6.95 12.54 -11.76
CA LYS A 110 6.72 11.39 -12.67
C LYS A 110 5.80 10.28 -12.15
N TRP A 111 5.33 10.35 -10.90
CA TRP A 111 4.45 9.33 -10.32
C TRP A 111 2.99 9.79 -10.40
N SER A 112 2.08 8.91 -10.83
CA SER A 112 0.64 9.26 -10.81
C SER A 112 0.14 9.41 -9.38
N LYS A 113 -0.86 10.28 -9.15
CA LYS A 113 -1.49 10.51 -7.83
C LYS A 113 -2.41 9.37 -7.36
N SER A 114 -2.05 8.11 -7.65
CA SER A 114 -2.91 6.95 -7.43
C SER A 114 -2.34 5.98 -6.39
N ILE A 115 -3.23 5.26 -5.69
CA ILE A 115 -2.83 4.17 -4.78
C ILE A 115 -1.90 3.15 -5.47
N SER A 116 -2.15 2.86 -6.76
CA SER A 116 -1.30 1.96 -7.57
C SER A 116 0.15 2.44 -7.67
N SER A 117 0.35 3.76 -7.71
CA SER A 117 1.65 4.43 -7.79
C SER A 117 2.39 4.33 -6.45
N ALA A 118 1.70 4.63 -5.35
CA ALA A 118 2.21 4.52 -3.99
C ALA A 118 2.63 3.09 -3.66
N ILE A 119 1.76 2.11 -3.91
CA ILE A 119 2.03 0.69 -3.68
C ILE A 119 3.19 0.19 -4.57
N ARG A 120 3.35 0.72 -5.78
CA ARG A 120 4.52 0.44 -6.63
C ARG A 120 5.80 1.02 -6.04
N GLY A 121 5.78 2.27 -5.56
CA GLY A 121 6.92 2.90 -4.90
C GLY A 121 7.35 2.14 -3.64
N PHE A 122 6.40 1.83 -2.77
CA PHE A 122 6.55 0.99 -1.59
C PHE A 122 7.21 -0.36 -1.91
N LYS A 123 6.64 -1.13 -2.87
CA LYS A 123 7.20 -2.43 -3.26
C LYS A 123 8.64 -2.32 -3.79
N ILE A 124 8.96 -1.26 -4.52
CA ILE A 124 10.31 -0.99 -5.03
C ILE A 124 11.28 -0.68 -3.89
N GLY A 125 10.88 0.10 -2.87
CA GLY A 125 11.71 0.40 -1.70
C GLY A 125 12.16 -0.86 -0.97
N VAL A 126 11.20 -1.76 -0.69
CA VAL A 126 11.47 -3.05 -0.05
C VAL A 126 12.32 -3.96 -0.94
N THR A 127 11.98 -4.10 -2.23
CA THR A 127 12.76 -4.96 -3.15
C THR A 127 14.21 -4.46 -3.31
N LYS A 128 14.45 -3.15 -3.32
CA LYS A 128 15.82 -2.59 -3.31
C LYS A 128 16.58 -2.98 -2.04
N TYR A 129 15.93 -2.93 -0.88
CA TYR A 129 16.57 -3.38 0.36
C TYR A 129 16.91 -4.87 0.32
N CYS A 130 16.01 -5.73 -0.17
CA CYS A 130 16.30 -7.15 -0.34
C CYS A 130 17.53 -7.40 -1.25
N ILE A 131 17.61 -6.71 -2.39
CA ILE A 131 18.77 -6.80 -3.30
C ILE A 131 20.06 -6.35 -2.59
N ASN A 132 20.03 -5.22 -1.90
CA ASN A 132 21.19 -4.67 -1.19
C ASN A 132 21.62 -5.48 0.05
N ASN A 133 20.80 -6.43 0.50
CA ASN A 133 21.08 -7.32 1.64
C ASN A 133 21.06 -8.80 1.22
N GLU A 134 21.24 -9.08 -0.07
CA GLU A 134 21.38 -10.44 -0.65
C GLU A 134 20.18 -11.39 -0.43
N ILE A 135 18.99 -10.84 -0.11
CA ILE A 135 17.74 -11.59 0.06
C ILE A 135 17.10 -11.85 -1.32
N ILE A 136 17.78 -12.65 -2.16
CA ILE A 136 17.47 -12.82 -3.59
C ILE A 136 16.13 -13.53 -3.87
N ASP A 137 15.69 -14.43 -2.99
CA ASP A 137 14.44 -15.19 -3.14
C ASP A 137 13.18 -14.38 -2.79
N PHE A 138 13.35 -13.20 -2.18
CA PHE A 138 12.21 -12.37 -1.81
C PHE A 138 11.46 -11.88 -3.05
N SER A 139 10.16 -12.14 -3.09
CA SER A 139 9.29 -11.61 -4.13
C SER A 139 7.88 -11.35 -3.63
N TRP A 140 7.26 -10.31 -4.19
CA TRP A 140 5.87 -9.97 -3.96
C TRP A 140 4.94 -10.83 -4.81
N GLN A 141 3.73 -11.12 -4.31
CA GLN A 141 2.65 -11.60 -5.16
C GLN A 141 2.37 -10.55 -6.26
N LYS A 142 2.05 -11.01 -7.47
CA LYS A 142 1.64 -10.13 -8.58
C LYS A 142 0.38 -9.34 -8.21
N SER A 143 0.39 -8.04 -8.51
CA SER A 143 -0.63 -7.07 -8.11
C SER A 143 -0.77 -6.92 -6.57
N PHE A 144 -1.85 -6.28 -6.13
CA PHE A 144 -2.32 -6.23 -4.75
C PHE A 144 -3.85 -6.31 -4.78
N HIS A 145 -4.48 -6.46 -3.60
CA HIS A 145 -5.92 -6.28 -3.45
C HIS A 145 -6.19 -4.87 -2.94
N ASP A 146 -7.23 -4.21 -3.45
CA ASP A 146 -7.70 -2.91 -2.98
C ASP A 146 -9.22 -2.90 -2.86
N ARG A 147 -9.74 -2.09 -1.94
CA ARG A 147 -11.18 -1.85 -1.72
C ARG A 147 -11.39 -0.41 -1.30
N ILE A 148 -12.26 0.28 -2.02
CA ILE A 148 -12.74 1.62 -1.65
C ILE A 148 -13.69 1.46 -0.45
N ILE A 149 -13.37 2.14 0.64
CA ILE A 149 -14.20 2.23 1.85
C ILE A 149 -15.16 3.41 1.66
N ARG A 150 -16.45 3.20 1.86
CA ARG A 150 -17.51 4.14 1.42
C ARG A 150 -18.17 4.94 2.53
N ASN A 151 -17.98 4.54 3.78
CA ASN A 151 -18.55 5.22 4.96
C ASN A 151 -17.75 4.87 6.23
N GLU A 152 -17.99 5.63 7.28
CA GLU A 152 -17.31 5.52 8.57
C GLU A 152 -17.54 4.17 9.27
N PHE A 153 -18.73 3.57 9.13
CA PHE A 153 -19.01 2.24 9.69
C PHE A 153 -18.16 1.15 9.02
N GLU A 154 -18.01 1.20 7.70
CA GLU A 154 -17.11 0.31 6.96
C GLU A 154 -15.65 0.57 7.32
N LEU A 155 -15.26 1.84 7.50
CA LEU A 155 -13.93 2.24 7.96
C LEU A 155 -13.62 1.60 9.32
N ASN A 156 -14.38 1.93 10.35
CA ASN A 156 -14.18 1.43 11.72
C ASN A 156 -14.24 -0.10 11.79
N LYS A 157 -15.05 -0.77 10.95
CA LYS A 157 -15.03 -2.24 10.82
C LYS A 157 -13.71 -2.77 10.25
N ILE A 158 -13.11 -2.09 9.28
CA ILE A 158 -11.82 -2.47 8.69
C ILE A 158 -10.67 -2.16 9.66
N ARG A 159 -10.71 -1.04 10.38
CA ARG A 159 -9.79 -0.70 11.48
C ARG A 159 -9.76 -1.82 12.53
N ASN A 160 -10.94 -2.20 13.02
CA ASN A 160 -11.09 -3.32 13.95
C ASN A 160 -10.59 -4.65 13.37
N TYR A 161 -10.83 -4.93 12.08
CA TYR A 161 -10.28 -6.12 11.43
C TYR A 161 -8.75 -6.13 11.38
N ILE A 162 -8.12 -4.98 11.11
CA ILE A 162 -6.67 -4.81 11.09
C ILE A 162 -6.08 -5.02 12.48
N LEU A 163 -6.64 -4.34 13.50
CA LEU A 163 -6.21 -4.46 14.90
C LEU A 163 -6.37 -5.88 15.45
N MET A 164 -7.41 -6.60 15.04
CA MET A 164 -7.66 -7.98 15.47
C MET A 164 -6.93 -9.03 14.62
N ASN A 165 -6.29 -8.67 13.50
CA ASN A 165 -5.67 -9.62 12.58
C ASN A 165 -4.59 -10.51 13.24
N PRO A 166 -3.66 -9.98 14.07
CA PRO A 166 -2.68 -10.79 14.79
C PRO A 166 -3.32 -11.92 15.61
N TYR A 167 -4.44 -11.63 16.28
CA TYR A 167 -5.16 -12.55 17.14
C TYR A 167 -6.11 -13.52 16.40
N GLN A 168 -6.43 -13.24 15.12
CA GLN A 168 -7.42 -14.01 14.35
C GLN A 168 -6.82 -15.10 13.44
N LEU A 169 -5.49 -15.26 13.36
CA LEU A 169 -4.84 -16.33 12.59
C LEU A 169 -4.92 -17.71 13.29
N LYS A 170 -6.16 -18.22 13.41
CA LYS A 170 -6.45 -19.65 13.57
C LYS A 170 -6.91 -20.24 12.22
N LYS A 171 -5.96 -20.55 11.33
CA LYS A 171 -6.17 -21.37 10.12
C LYS A 171 -4.86 -21.74 9.41
#